data_AF-A0A448AF97-F1
#
_entry.id   AF-A0A448AF97-F1
#
_cell.length_a   1.000
_cell.length_b   1.000
_cell.length_c   1.000
_cell.angle_alpha   90.00
_cell.angle_beta   90.00
_cell.angle_gamma   90.00
#
_symmetry.space_group_name_H-M   'P 1'
#
loop_
_entity.id
_entity.type
_entity.pdbx_description
1 polymer ?
#
loop_
_entity_poly.entity_id
_entity_poly.type
_entity_poly.pdbx_seq_one_letter_code
_entity_poly.pdbx_strand_id
1 'polypeptide(L)'
;MSKTNEIIPAILRFPNDRVIIVDPEEEYADIGRAFGAQLIDIYPGTKTHFNLMDIPNLDKLRKEDKDFVGQKSSLIMGLFENILQEVTDDDVSLIDRV
;
A
#
# COMPACT_ATOMS: atom_id res chain seq x y z
N MET A 1 3.66 -23.22 12.36
CA MET A 1 3.56 -22.20 13.43
C MET A 1 2.40 -21.29 13.07
N SER A 2 1.45 -21.06 13.98
CA SER A 2 0.30 -20.19 13.70
C SER A 2 0.77 -18.75 13.63
N LYS A 3 0.39 -18.03 12.57
CA LYS A 3 0.71 -16.61 12.33
C LYS A 3 0.28 -15.69 13.48
N THR A 4 -0.73 -16.08 14.25
CA THR A 4 -1.18 -15.42 15.49
C THR A 4 -0.08 -15.28 16.55
N ASN A 5 0.91 -16.20 16.58
CA ASN A 5 1.95 -16.22 17.60
C ASN A 5 3.06 -15.19 17.39
N GLU A 6 3.08 -14.45 16.28
CA GLU A 6 4.10 -13.44 16.00
C GLU A 6 3.59 -12.00 16.20
N ILE A 7 2.38 -11.68 15.73
CA ILE A 7 1.85 -10.32 15.79
C ILE A 7 1.42 -9.91 17.20
N ILE A 8 0.75 -10.79 17.95
CA ILE A 8 0.26 -10.43 19.29
C ILE A 8 1.44 -10.08 20.23
N PRO A 9 2.50 -10.89 20.34
CA PRO A 9 3.64 -10.53 21.17
C PRO A 9 4.35 -9.25 20.70
N ALA A 10 4.40 -8.99 19.39
CA ALA A 10 5.01 -7.77 18.85
C ALA A 10 4.25 -6.51 19.29
N ILE A 11 2.92 -6.50 19.13
CA ILE A 11 2.06 -5.39 19.57
C ILE A 11 2.17 -5.18 21.08
N LEU A 12 2.16 -6.25 21.87
CA LEU A 12 2.26 -6.15 23.34
C LEU A 12 3.64 -5.67 23.80
N ARG A 13 4.71 -6.05 23.10
CA ARG A 13 6.07 -5.64 23.43
C ARG A 13 6.34 -4.17 23.06
N PHE A 14 5.71 -3.70 21.99
CA PHE A 14 5.89 -2.34 21.46
C PHE A 14 4.53 -1.64 21.30
N PRO A 15 3.85 -1.30 22.41
CA PRO A 15 2.45 -0.85 22.38
C PRO A 15 2.22 0.52 21.71
N ASN A 16 3.29 1.30 21.52
CA ASN A 16 3.22 2.63 20.90
C ASN A 16 3.66 2.62 19.43
N ASP A 17 4.13 1.48 18.92
CA ASP A 17 4.59 1.39 17.54
C ASP A 17 3.40 1.30 16.59
N ARG A 18 3.52 1.92 15.42
CA ARG A 18 2.51 1.81 14.38
C ARG A 18 2.68 0.49 13.65
N VAL A 19 1.70 -0.40 13.80
CA VAL A 19 1.63 -1.66 13.06
C VAL A 19 0.68 -1.52 11.87
N ILE A 20 1.14 -1.95 10.69
CA ILE A 20 0.34 -2.02 9.47
C ILE A 20 0.38 -3.46 8.99
N ILE A 21 -0.79 -4.06 8.78
CA ILE A 21 -0.94 -5.45 8.34
C ILE A 21 -1.64 -5.44 6.98
N VAL A 22 -1.04 -6.10 5.99
CA VAL A 22 -1.69 -6.40 4.71
C VAL A 22 -2.16 -7.85 4.80
N ASP A 23 -3.47 -8.02 4.87
CA ASP A 23 -4.11 -9.30 5.20
C ASP A 23 -5.04 -9.77 4.08
N PRO A 24 -4.52 -10.48 3.06
CA PRO A 24 -5.33 -10.97 1.95
C PRO A 24 -6.25 -12.15 2.33
N GLU A 25 -6.01 -12.80 3.48
CA GLU A 25 -6.73 -14.03 3.92
C GLU A 25 -7.67 -13.78 5.10
N GLU A 26 -7.81 -12.53 5.57
CA GLU A 26 -8.60 -12.13 6.74
C GLU A 26 -8.26 -12.89 8.04
N GLU A 27 -6.99 -13.25 8.24
CA GLU A 27 -6.53 -14.00 9.42
C GLU A 27 -6.31 -13.11 10.66
N TYR A 28 -6.09 -11.81 10.46
CA TYR A 28 -5.71 -10.86 11.51
C TYR A 28 -6.82 -9.85 11.84
N ALA A 29 -7.93 -9.85 11.10
CA ALA A 29 -9.02 -8.89 11.30
C ALA A 29 -9.55 -8.90 12.75
N ASP A 30 -9.76 -10.08 13.33
CA ASP A 30 -10.24 -10.22 14.72
C ASP A 30 -9.24 -9.69 15.75
N ILE A 31 -7.94 -9.91 15.51
CA ILE A 31 -6.87 -9.34 16.33
C ILE A 31 -6.90 -7.82 16.22
N GLY A 32 -6.98 -7.29 14.99
CA GLY A 32 -7.11 -5.85 14.74
C GLY A 32 -8.29 -5.25 15.50
N ARG A 33 -9.48 -5.87 15.42
CA ARG A 33 -10.68 -5.43 16.16
C ARG A 33 -10.45 -5.43 17.68
N ALA A 34 -9.83 -6.47 18.22
CA ALA A 34 -9.53 -6.59 19.65
C ALA A 34 -8.55 -5.52 20.16
N PHE A 35 -7.59 -5.10 19.32
CA PHE A 35 -6.62 -4.04 19.63
C PHE A 35 -7.10 -2.64 19.21
N GLY A 36 -8.35 -2.49 18.75
CA GLY A 36 -8.90 -1.19 18.33
C GLY A 36 -8.26 -0.61 17.06
N ALA A 37 -7.76 -1.48 16.17
CA ALA A 37 -7.18 -1.08 14.91
C ALA A 37 -8.23 -0.49 13.95
N GLN A 38 -7.76 0.34 13.02
CA GLN A 38 -8.56 0.77 11.87
C GLN A 38 -8.53 -0.33 10.81
N LEU A 39 -9.67 -0.99 10.58
CA LEU A 39 -9.84 -1.92 9.46
C LEU A 39 -10.16 -1.15 8.19
N ILE A 40 -9.44 -1.45 7.11
CA ILE A 40 -9.63 -0.85 5.79
C ILE A 40 -9.92 -1.98 4.81
N ASP A 41 -11.19 -2.15 4.46
CA ASP A 41 -11.62 -3.21 3.55
C ASP A 41 -11.37 -2.83 2.08
N ILE A 42 -10.68 -3.72 1.36
CA ILE A 42 -10.28 -3.54 -0.05
C ILE A 42 -10.84 -4.69 -0.88
N TYR A 43 -12.07 -4.53 -1.38
CA TYR A 43 -12.68 -5.46 -2.32
C TYR A 43 -13.77 -4.76 -3.14
N PRO A 44 -14.22 -5.32 -4.29
CA PRO A 44 -15.28 -4.72 -5.09
C PRO A 44 -16.58 -4.52 -4.27
N GLY A 45 -17.04 -3.27 -4.16
CA GLY A 45 -18.27 -2.92 -3.44
C GLY A 45 -18.05 -2.24 -2.08
N THR A 46 -16.81 -2.11 -1.59
CA THR A 46 -16.54 -1.26 -0.43
C THR A 46 -16.61 0.22 -0.81
N LYS A 47 -16.75 1.09 0.20
CA LYS A 47 -16.67 2.55 0.01
C LYS A 47 -15.22 3.06 -0.05
N THR A 48 -14.25 2.18 0.20
CA THR A 48 -12.83 2.52 0.23
C THR A 48 -12.29 2.55 -1.19
N HIS A 49 -11.69 3.67 -1.56
CA HIS A 49 -11.06 3.84 -2.87
C HIS A 49 -9.62 4.31 -2.66
N PHE A 50 -8.67 3.70 -3.37
CA PHE A 50 -7.28 4.16 -3.41
C PHE A 50 -7.03 4.90 -4.72
N ASN A 51 -6.59 6.15 -4.61
CA ASN A 51 -6.13 6.91 -5.75
C ASN A 51 -4.60 6.81 -5.86
N LEU A 52 -4.11 6.02 -6.81
CA LEU A 52 -2.67 5.86 -7.05
C LEU A 52 -2.00 7.16 -7.54
N MET A 53 -2.78 8.02 -8.21
CA MET A 53 -2.35 9.32 -8.73
C MET A 53 -2.32 10.43 -7.66
N ASP A 54 -2.73 10.14 -6.42
CA ASP A 54 -2.84 11.17 -5.39
C ASP A 54 -1.49 11.76 -5.02
N ILE A 55 -1.37 13.09 -5.03
CA ILE A 55 -0.10 13.79 -4.81
C ILE A 55 0.21 13.77 -3.30
N PRO A 56 1.42 13.34 -2.89
CA PRO A 56 1.78 13.29 -1.49
C PRO A 56 1.82 14.70 -0.89
N ASN A 57 1.58 14.78 0.41
CA ASN A 57 1.76 16.03 1.14
C ASN A 57 3.24 16.45 1.09
N LEU A 58 3.52 17.55 0.40
CA LEU A 58 4.88 18.05 0.13
C LEU A 58 5.66 18.38 1.42
N ASP A 59 4.97 18.81 2.48
CA ASP A 59 5.58 19.14 3.77
C ASP A 59 6.05 17.90 4.53
N LYS A 60 5.56 16.71 4.15
CA LYS A 60 5.92 15.43 4.74
C LYS A 60 6.95 14.66 3.92
N LEU A 61 7.35 15.17 2.75
CA LEU A 61 8.35 14.52 1.91
C LEU A 61 9.74 14.71 2.52
N ARG A 62 10.52 13.62 2.56
CA ARG A 62 11.95 13.74 2.87
C ARG A 62 12.66 14.38 1.68
N LYS A 63 13.85 14.94 1.91
CA LYS A 63 14.64 15.58 0.84
C LYS A 63 14.99 14.62 -0.31
N GLU A 64 15.03 13.32 -0.03
CA GLU A 64 15.26 12.23 -0.99
C GLU A 64 14.00 11.82 -1.78
N ASP A 65 12.81 12.17 -1.29
CA ASP A 65 11.52 11.85 -1.92
C ASP A 65 11.00 13.01 -2.80
N LYS A 66 11.89 13.91 -3.24
CA LYS A 66 11.52 15.11 -4.03
C LYS A 66 11.00 14.76 -5.42
N ASP A 67 11.48 13.67 -6.01
CA ASP A 67 10.98 13.15 -7.27
C ASP A 67 9.81 12.19 -7.06
N PHE A 68 8.76 12.67 -6.39
CA PHE A 68 7.57 11.86 -6.14
C PHE A 68 6.79 11.58 -7.43
N VAL A 69 6.94 12.42 -8.46
CA VAL A 69 6.31 12.23 -9.77
C VAL A 69 6.95 11.04 -10.47
N GLY A 70 8.28 11.02 -10.61
CA GLY A 70 8.99 9.90 -11.22
C GLY A 70 8.72 8.59 -10.48
N GLN A 71 8.79 8.60 -9.15
CA GLN A 71 8.48 7.41 -8.33
C GLN A 71 7.05 6.89 -8.55
N LYS A 72 6.07 7.78 -8.69
CA LYS A 72 4.69 7.39 -8.99
C LYS A 72 4.53 6.86 -10.41
N SER A 73 5.16 7.50 -11.39
CA SER A 73 5.15 7.02 -12.77
C SER A 73 5.73 5.61 -12.87
N SER A 74 6.83 5.32 -12.18
CA SER A 74 7.40 3.97 -12.12
C SER A 74 6.47 2.96 -11.44
N LEU A 75 5.78 3.34 -10.35
CA LEU A 75 4.79 2.47 -9.69
C LEU A 75 3.64 2.12 -10.63
N ILE A 76 3.10 3.12 -11.34
CA ILE A 76 1.99 2.94 -12.29
C ILE A 76 2.44 2.06 -13.45
N MET A 77 3.66 2.27 -13.96
CA MET A 77 4.25 1.42 -14.99
C MET A 77 4.33 -0.03 -14.54
N GLY A 78 4.94 -0.29 -13.38
CA GLY A 78 5.05 -1.66 -12.85
C GLY A 78 3.70 -2.32 -12.58
N LEU A 79 2.67 -1.54 -12.20
CA LEU A 79 1.30 -2.06 -12.07
C LEU A 79 0.73 -2.46 -13.44
N PHE A 80 0.90 -1.61 -14.46
CA PHE A 80 0.45 -1.93 -15.81
C PHE A 80 1.21 -3.10 -16.40
N GLU A 81 2.52 -3.21 -16.21
CA GLU A 81 3.31 -4.38 -16.62
C GLU A 81 2.86 -5.67 -15.93
N ASN A 82 2.42 -5.60 -14.68
CA ASN A 82 1.95 -6.77 -13.96
C ASN A 82 0.55 -7.24 -14.42
N ILE A 83 -0.32 -6.29 -14.80
CA ILE A 83 -1.71 -6.56 -15.20
C ILE A 83 -1.82 -6.83 -16.71
N LEU A 84 -1.17 -6.00 -17.52
CA LEU A 84 -1.10 -6.09 -18.97
C LEU A 84 0.13 -6.96 -19.27
N GLN A 85 -0.12 -8.24 -19.57
CA GLN A 85 0.94 -9.22 -19.84
C GLN A 85 1.91 -8.79 -20.96
N GLU A 86 1.54 -7.82 -21.80
CA GLU A 86 2.42 -7.11 -22.72
C GLU A 86 2.23 -5.59 -22.56
N VAL A 87 3.30 -4.89 -22.17
CA VAL A 87 3.42 -3.42 -22.26
C VAL A 87 4.45 -3.15 -23.35
N THR A 88 4.09 -2.35 -24.35
CA THR A 88 4.98 -2.05 -25.48
C THR A 88 5.82 -0.80 -25.23
N ASP A 89 6.94 -0.65 -25.95
CA ASP A 89 7.78 0.55 -25.87
C ASP A 89 7.00 1.85 -26.18
N ASP A 90 5.96 1.75 -27.02
CA ASP A 90 5.06 2.87 -27.33
C ASP A 90 4.21 3.28 -26.10
N ASP A 91 3.71 2.31 -25.33
CA ASP A 91 2.95 2.54 -24.10
C ASP A 91 3.82 3.18 -23.01
N VAL A 92 5.06 2.71 -22.88
CA VAL A 92 6.07 3.30 -21.97
C VAL A 92 6.32 4.76 -22.34
N SER A 93 6.50 5.03 -23.64
CA SER A 93 6.77 6.38 -24.14
C SER A 93 5.63 7.38 -23.92
N LEU A 94 4.38 6.92 -23.76
CA LEU A 94 3.24 7.79 -23.44
C LEU A 94 3.27 8.26 -21.98
N ILE A 95 3.79 7.42 -21.08
CA ILE A 95 3.86 7.68 -19.64
C ILE A 95 5.10 8.53 -19.29
N ASP A 96 6.22 8.35 -19.98
CA ASP A 96 7.46 9.12 -19.72
C ASP A 96 7.42 10.59 -20.19
N ARG A 97 6.39 11.00 -20.94
CA ARG A 97 6.26 12.36 -21.49
C ARG A 97 5.77 13.43 -20.50
N VAL A 98 5.51 13.08 -19.24
CA VAL A 98 5.01 14.00 -18.19
C VAL A 98 6.09 14.42 -17.21
#